data_AF-A0A959L822-F1
#
_entry.id   AF-A0A959L822-F1
#
_cell.length_a   1.000
_cell.length_b   1.000
_cell.length_c   1.000
_cell.angle_alpha   90.00
_cell.angle_beta   90.00
_cell.angle_gamma   90.00
#
_symmetry.space_group_name_H-M   'P 1'
#
loop_
_entity.id
_entity.type
_entity.pdbx_description
1 polymer ?
#
loop_
_entity_poly.entity_id
_entity_poly.type
_entity_poly.pdbx_seq_one_letter_code
_entity_poly.pdbx_strand_id
1 'polypeptide(L)' 'FIAHVHISENDRGTPGKGQVHWKEVFDSLKEIEYDGWLTIEAFSRNNPEFASGINVWRNFENSLEEIYKNGYQFIKSQW' A
#
# COMPACT_ATOMS: atom_id res chain seq x y z
N PHE A 1 -6.85 -16.02 -13.12
CA PHE A 1 -6.21 -14.80 -13.66
C PHE A 1 -6.35 -13.71 -12.61
N ILE A 2 -5.26 -13.05 -12.25
CA ILE A 2 -5.29 -11.87 -11.37
C ILE A 2 -5.56 -10.66 -12.26
N ALA A 3 -6.65 -9.92 -11.98
CA ALA A 3 -7.04 -8.77 -12.79
C ALA A 3 -6.57 -7.43 -12.18
N HIS A 4 -6.45 -7.35 -10.86
CA HIS A 4 -6.11 -6.12 -10.16
C HIS A 4 -5.41 -6.42 -8.83
N VAL A 5 -4.46 -5.57 -8.44
CA VAL A 5 -3.68 -5.71 -7.21
C VAL A 5 -3.68 -4.39 -6.43
N HIS A 6 -4.07 -4.48 -5.15
CA HIS A 6 -3.87 -3.40 -4.19
C HIS A 6 -2.57 -3.63 -3.40
N ILE A 7 -1.73 -2.61 -3.32
CA ILE A 7 -0.54 -2.54 -2.49
C ILE A 7 -0.93 -1.86 -1.18
N SER A 8 -1.15 -2.67 -0.15
CA SER A 8 -1.53 -2.22 1.19
C SER A 8 -0.59 -2.81 2.23
N GLU A 9 0.00 -1.97 3.06
CA GLU A 9 0.89 -2.42 4.14
C GLU A 9 0.12 -3.14 5.26
N ASN A 10 0.81 -3.93 6.08
CA ASN A 10 0.21 -4.75 7.14
C ASN A 10 -0.67 -3.93 8.11
N ASP A 11 -0.31 -2.67 8.33
CA ASP A 11 -1.05 -1.74 9.18
C ASP A 11 -1.90 -0.74 8.39
N ARG A 12 -1.94 -0.84 7.06
CA ARG A 12 -2.60 0.07 6.11
C ARG A 12 -1.99 1.47 5.99
N GLY A 13 -0.76 1.65 6.48
CA GLY A 13 0.05 2.85 6.27
C GLY A 13 0.76 2.86 4.91
N THR A 14 1.87 3.59 4.84
CA THR A 14 2.71 3.69 3.65
C THR A 14 3.34 2.35 3.29
N PRO A 15 3.16 1.84 2.04
CA PRO A 15 3.85 0.65 1.58
C PRO A 15 5.37 0.72 1.78
N GLY A 16 5.95 -0.35 2.35
CA GLY A 16 7.39 -0.47 2.57
C GLY A 16 7.88 0.01 3.94
N LYS A 17 6.99 0.50 4.80
CA LYS A 17 7.33 0.88 6.19
C LYS A 17 6.87 -0.14 7.24
N GLY A 18 6.23 -1.22 6.80
CA GLY A 18 5.70 -2.24 7.69
C GLY A 18 6.44 -3.57 7.58
N GLN A 19 5.67 -4.64 7.62
CA GLN A 19 6.17 -6.02 7.74
C GLN A 19 5.75 -6.91 6.57
N VAL A 20 5.03 -6.40 5.57
CA VAL A 20 4.74 -7.20 4.38
C VAL A 20 6.05 -7.60 3.70
N HIS A 21 6.15 -8.88 3.33
CA HIS A 21 7.27 -9.46 2.60
C HIS A 21 7.20 -9.08 1.12
N TRP A 22 7.44 -7.79 0.85
CA TRP A 22 7.19 -7.18 -0.47
C TRP A 22 8.01 -7.79 -1.60
N LYS A 23 9.23 -8.24 -1.31
CA LYS A 23 10.09 -8.86 -2.34
C LYS A 23 9.40 -10.10 -2.91
N GLU A 24 8.93 -10.99 -2.04
CA GLU A 24 8.24 -12.23 -2.41
C GLU A 24 6.91 -11.94 -3.12
N VAL A 25 6.18 -10.91 -2.69
CA VAL A 25 4.94 -10.47 -3.35
C VAL A 25 5.23 -10.06 -4.80
N PHE A 26 6.21 -9.19 -5.03
CA PHE A 26 6.52 -8.70 -6.36
C PHE A 26 7.15 -9.78 -7.25
N ASP A 27 8.03 -10.62 -6.70
CA ASP A 27 8.61 -11.76 -7.42
C ASP A 27 7.49 -12.72 -7.89
N SER A 28 6.52 -13.04 -7.02
CA SER A 28 5.41 -13.93 -7.36
C SER A 28 4.50 -13.35 -8.45
N LEU A 29 4.24 -12.04 -8.40
CA LEU A 29 3.45 -11.35 -9.43
C LEU A 29 4.17 -11.34 -10.79
N LYS A 30 5.49 -11.18 -10.79
CA LYS A 30 6.31 -11.28 -12.02
C LYS A 30 6.36 -12.70 -12.56
N GLU A 31 6.44 -13.71 -11.70
CA GLU A 31 6.46 -15.13 -12.10
C GLU A 31 5.20 -15.52 -12.88
N ILE A 32 4.05 -14.95 -12.52
CA ILE A 32 2.78 -15.18 -13.24
C ILE A 32 2.55 -14.19 -14.39
N GLU A 33 3.57 -13.43 -14.78
CA GLU A 33 3.53 -12.43 -15.86
C GLU A 33 2.42 -11.38 -15.67
N TYR A 34 2.18 -10.93 -14.43
CA TYR A 34 1.23 -9.86 -14.17
C TYR A 34 1.73 -8.52 -14.74
N ASP A 35 0.99 -7.93 -15.69
CA ASP A 35 1.32 -6.65 -16.34
C ASP A 35 0.35 -5.50 -15.96
N GLY A 36 -0.57 -5.76 -15.03
CA GLY A 36 -1.62 -4.83 -14.66
C GLY A 36 -1.19 -3.77 -13.65
N TRP A 37 -2.18 -3.01 -13.16
CA TRP A 37 -1.95 -1.92 -12.21
C TRP A 37 -1.62 -2.42 -10.80
N LEU A 38 -0.57 -1.82 -10.22
CA LEU A 38 -0.30 -1.86 -8.79
C LEU A 38 -0.85 -0.58 -8.15
N THR A 39 -1.97 -0.69 -7.43
CA THR A 39 -2.66 0.47 -6.86
C THR A 39 -2.40 0.56 -5.36
N ILE A 40 -1.89 1.70 -4.88
CA ILE A 40 -1.71 1.92 -3.44
C ILE A 40 -3.08 2.02 -2.76
N GLU A 41 -3.34 1.16 -1.77
CA GLU A 41 -4.47 1.26 -0.86
C GLU A 41 -3.94 1.52 0.56
N ALA A 42 -4.08 2.75 1.02
CA ALA A 42 -3.64 3.19 2.34
C ALA A 42 -4.69 4.13 2.95
N PHE A 43 -4.71 4.22 4.29
CA PHE A 43 -5.74 4.97 5.01
C PHE A 43 -5.18 6.10 5.87
N SER A 44 -6.05 7.05 6.18
CA SER A 44 -5.75 8.18 7.06
C SER A 44 -6.96 8.52 7.92
N ARG A 45 -6.79 9.43 8.89
CA ARG A 45 -7.87 9.94 9.74
C ARG A 45 -8.48 11.25 9.23
N ASN A 46 -8.20 11.65 7.99
CA ASN A 46 -8.69 12.92 7.43
C ASN A 46 -10.22 12.98 7.29
N ASN A 47 -10.88 11.84 7.18
CA ASN A 47 -12.33 11.71 7.34
C ASN A 47 -12.61 10.85 8.58
N PRO A 48 -13.02 11.44 9.73
CA PRO A 48 -13.22 10.71 10.97
C PRO A 48 -14.30 9.64 10.91
N GLU A 49 -15.40 9.88 10.19
CA GLU A 49 -16.50 8.92 10.05
C GLU A 49 -16.04 7.70 9.25
N PHE A 50 -15.39 7.95 8.11
CA PHE A 50 -14.81 6.89 7.29
C PHE A 50 -13.74 6.11 8.07
N ALA A 51 -12.79 6.79 8.72
CA ALA A 51 -11.74 6.18 9.51
C ALA A 51 -12.28 5.29 10.64
N SER A 52 -13.35 5.72 11.31
CA SER A 52 -14.05 4.90 12.31
C SER A 52 -14.66 3.64 11.69
N GLY A 53 -15.29 3.77 10.53
CA GLY A 53 -15.90 2.65 9.79
C GLY A 53 -14.91 1.57 9.34
N ILE A 54 -13.62 1.91 9.18
CA ILE A 54 -12.55 0.99 8.80
C ILE A 54 -11.50 0.75 9.89
N ASN A 55 -11.82 1.08 11.14
CA ASN A 55 -10.98 0.84 12.32
C ASN A 55 -9.59 1.49 12.28
N VAL A 56 -9.48 2.69 11.69
CA VAL A 56 -8.22 3.46 11.65
C VAL A 56 -8.14 4.37 12.87
N TRP A 57 -7.43 3.94 13.90
CA TRP A 57 -7.38 4.62 15.22
C TRP A 57 -6.21 5.58 15.41
N ARG A 58 -5.22 5.57 14.50
CA ARG A 58 -4.03 6.42 14.56
C ARG A 58 -3.69 7.03 13.19
N ASN A 59 -2.87 8.06 13.19
CA ASN A 59 -2.19 8.53 11.98
C ASN A 59 -0.99 7.62 11.69
N PHE A 60 -0.74 7.33 10.41
CA PHE A 60 0.40 6.53 9.96
C PHE A 60 1.60 7.38 9.55
N GLU A 61 1.34 8.60 9.07
CA GLU A 61 2.34 9.55 8.59
C GLU A 61 2.00 10.98 9.04
N ASN A 62 2.94 11.89 8.85
CA ASN A 62 2.75 13.31 9.19
C ASN A 62 1.90 14.04 8.13
N SER A 63 1.88 13.53 6.90
CA SER A 63 1.05 14.09 5.82
C SER A 63 0.50 13.01 4.88
N LEU A 64 -0.61 13.31 4.19
CA LEU A 64 -1.12 12.45 3.13
C LEU A 64 -0.13 12.29 1.98
N GLU A 65 0.67 13.32 1.69
CA GLU A 65 1.62 13.29 0.59
C GLU A 65 2.72 12.26 0.80
N GLU A 66 3.17 12.10 2.03
CA GLU A 66 4.16 11.09 2.39
C GLU A 66 3.70 9.68 2.04
N ILE A 67 2.41 9.37 2.19
CA ILE A 67 1.86 8.04 1.93
C ILE A 67 2.05 7.66 0.45
N TYR A 68 1.56 8.48 -0.48
CA TYR A 68 1.62 8.12 -1.89
C TYR A 68 2.99 8.40 -2.52
N LYS A 69 3.73 9.43 -2.08
CA LYS A 69 5.07 9.71 -2.63
C LYS A 69 6.06 8.62 -2.22
N ASN A 70 6.13 8.28 -0.94
CA ASN A 70 7.06 7.27 -0.45
C ASN A 70 6.63 5.87 -0.91
N GLY A 71 5.33 5.57 -0.88
CA GLY A 71 4.80 4.30 -1.40
C GLY A 71 5.09 4.11 -2.89
N TYR A 72 4.94 5.16 -3.71
CA TYR A 72 5.30 5.09 -5.14
C TYR A 72 6.79 4.84 -5.35
N GLN A 73 7.68 5.57 -4.65
CA GLN A 73 9.12 5.35 -4.75
C GLN A 73 9.51 3.94 -4.31
N PHE A 74 8.90 3.45 -3.22
CA PHE A 74 9.09 2.09 -2.74
C PHE A 74 8.71 1.06 -3.80
N ILE A 75 7.48 1.12 -4.33
CA ILE A 75 7.02 0.20 -5.38
C ILE A 75 7.96 0.24 -6.59
N LYS A 76 8.31 1.43 -7.07
CA LYS A 76 9.22 1.60 -8.22
C LYS A 76 10.62 1.02 -7.98
N SER A 77 11.08 0.96 -6.73
CA SER A 77 12.38 0.39 -6.38
C SER A 77 12.39 -1.14 -6.26
N GLN A 78 11.23 -1.75 -6.09
CA GLN A 78 11.07 -3.20 -5.82
C GLN A 78 10.45 -3.95 -7.01
N TRP A 79 9.59 -3.28 -7.78
CA TRP A 79 9.03 -3.76 -9.04
C TRP A 79 10.07 -3.66 -10.16
#